data_AF-A0A3P7RVT0-F1
#
_entry.id   AF-A0A3P7RVT0-F1
#
_cell.length_a   1.000
_cell.length_b   1.000
_cell.length_c   1.000
_cell.angle_alpha   90.00
_cell.angle_beta   90.00
_cell.angle_gamma   90.00
#
_symmetry.space_group_name_H-M   'P 1'
#
loop_
_entity.id
_entity.type
_entity.pdbx_description
1 polymer ?
#
loop_
_entity_poly.entity_id
_entity_poly.type
_entity_poly.pdbx_seq_one_letter_code
_entity_poly.pdbx_strand_id
1 'polypeptide(L)' 'MNKSLFFQWRVGDRCLAPYYDDQLWYPAVIKRLDFASGKCEVLYDVYNELASVNISDLTKYINFYS' A
#
# COMPACT_ATOMS: atom_id res chain seq x y z
N MET A 1 -21.01 18.40 10.45
CA MET A 1 -19.64 18.34 9.92
C MET A 1 -19.02 16.99 10.27
N ASN A 2 -18.46 16.34 9.25
CA ASN A 2 -17.40 15.31 9.26
C ASN A 2 -17.59 14.03 10.10
N LYS A 3 -18.04 12.96 9.43
CA LYS A 3 -17.44 11.64 9.61
C LYS A 3 -16.31 11.49 8.59
N SER A 4 -15.16 12.14 8.84
CA SER A 4 -13.92 11.63 8.25
C SER A 4 -13.63 10.34 8.99
N LEU A 5 -14.10 9.22 8.43
CA LEU A 5 -13.70 7.91 8.91
C LEU A 5 -12.21 7.78 8.55
N PHE A 6 -11.34 7.89 9.54
CA PHE A 6 -9.91 7.64 9.39
C PHE A 6 -9.75 6.30 8.67
N PHE A 7 -9.31 6.34 7.42
CA PHE A 7 -9.07 5.14 6.65
C PHE A 7 -7.83 4.47 7.23
N GLN A 8 -7.99 3.23 7.69
CA GLN A 8 -6.91 2.44 8.26
C GLN A 8 -6.65 1.24 7.37
N TRP A 9 -5.40 1.09 6.95
CA TRP A 9 -4.92 -0.03 6.16
C TRP A 9 -5.10 -1.37 6.89
N ARG A 10 -5.39 -2.41 6.11
CA ARG A 10 -5.51 -3.81 6.56
C ARG A 10 -4.75 -4.74 5.61
N VAL A 11 -4.35 -5.90 6.12
CA VAL A 11 -3.82 -6.98 5.28
C VAL A 11 -4.87 -7.36 4.24
N GLY A 12 -4.45 -7.49 2.99
CA GLY A 12 -5.30 -7.77 1.83
C GLY A 12 -5.81 -6.53 1.09
N ASP A 13 -5.69 -5.33 1.66
CA ASP A 13 -6.04 -4.10 0.94
C ASP A 13 -5.14 -3.92 -0.29
N ARG A 14 -5.75 -3.48 -1.40
CA ARG A 14 -5.01 -2.99 -2.57
C ARG A 14 -4.50 -1.58 -2.33
N CYS A 15 -3.25 -1.35 -2.69
CA CYS A 15 -2.60 -0.06 -2.60
C CYS A 15 -1.77 0.21 -3.86
N LEU A 16 -1.33 1.46 -4.01
CA LEU A 16 -0.12 1.77 -4.74
C LEU A 16 1.00 1.99 -3.73
N ALA A 17 2.18 1.47 -4.03
CA ALA A 17 3.40 1.65 -3.23
C ALA A 17 4.58 2.08 -4.13
N PRO A 18 5.51 2.92 -3.63
CA PRO A 18 6.70 3.29 -4.37
C PRO A 18 7.63 2.08 -4.52
N TYR A 19 8.13 1.82 -5.71
CA TYR A 19 9.10 0.76 -5.96
C TYR A 19 10.53 1.30 -5.77
N TYR A 20 11.38 0.52 -5.11
CA TYR A 20 12.68 1.00 -4.61
C TYR A 20 13.68 1.35 -5.72
N ASP A 21 13.53 0.75 -6.91
CA ASP A 21 14.48 0.90 -8.01
C ASP A 21 14.26 2.18 -8.81
N ASP A 22 13.00 2.55 -9.08
CA ASP A 22 12.63 3.66 -9.95
C ASP A 22 11.78 4.75 -9.28
N GLN A 23 11.37 4.53 -8.02
CA GLN A 23 10.53 5.42 -7.23
C GLN A 23 9.14 5.68 -7.85
N LEU A 24 8.72 4.87 -8.82
CA LEU A 24 7.38 4.92 -9.40
C LEU A 24 6.40 4.12 -8.53
N TRP A 25 5.12 4.43 -8.68
CA TRP A 25 4.05 3.87 -7.85
C TRP A 25 3.37 2.71 -8.57
N TYR A 26 3.44 1.52 -7.98
CA TYR A 26 2.90 0.31 -8.58
C TYR A 26 1.78 -0.31 -7.76
N PRO A 27 0.79 -0.94 -8.42
CA PRO A 27 -0.24 -1.72 -7.74
C PRO A 27 0.37 -2.85 -6.92
N ALA A 28 -0.10 -2.96 -5.69
CA ALA A 28 0.34 -3.98 -4.75
C ALA A 28 -0.77 -4.38 -3.78
N VAL A 29 -0.53 -5.46 -3.05
CA VAL A 29 -1.41 -5.94 -1.98
C VAL A 29 -0.64 -5.97 -0.65
N ILE A 30 -1.22 -5.40 0.41
CA ILE A 30 -0.62 -5.45 1.75
C ILE A 30 -0.64 -6.90 2.25
N LYS A 31 0.54 -7.44 2.59
CA LYS A 31 0.70 -8.81 3.11
C LYS A 31 0.95 -8.83 4.61
N ARG A 32 1.64 -7.83 5.17
CA ARG A 32 1.85 -7.67 6.62
C ARG A 32 1.84 -6.20 7.01
N LEU A 33 1.38 -5.91 8.23
CA LEU A 33 1.39 -4.57 8.83
C LEU A 33 2.15 -4.61 10.15
N ASP A 34 3.07 -3.68 10.33
CA ASP A 34 3.75 -3.42 11.60
C ASP A 34 3.60 -1.94 11.94
N PHE A 35 2.56 -1.64 12.72
CA PHE A 35 2.29 -0.28 13.17
C PHE A 35 3.33 0.24 14.17
N ALA A 36 4.08 -0.64 14.85
CA ALA A 36 5.10 -0.21 15.80
C ALA A 36 6.33 0.35 15.07
N SER A 37 6.73 -0.26 13.95
CA SER A 37 7.80 0.28 13.09
C SER A 37 7.31 1.28 12.03
N GLY A 38 5.99 1.40 11.84
CA GLY A 38 5.40 2.24 10.79
C GLY A 38 5.58 1.67 9.37
N LYS A 39 5.90 0.37 9.26
CA LYS A 39 6.17 -0.31 7.99
C LYS A 39 5.15 -1.39 7.68
N CYS A 40 5.09 -1.77 6.42
CA CYS A 40 4.31 -2.90 5.94
C CYS A 40 5.11 -3.68 4.90
N GLU A 41 4.72 -4.93 4.68
CA GLU A 41 5.17 -5.69 3.51
C GLU A 41 4.05 -5.67 2.47
N VAL A 42 4.41 -5.36 1.23
CA VAL A 42 3.51 -5.39 0.07
C VAL A 42 4.01 -6.38 -0.97
N LEU A 43 3.10 -6.99 -1.72
CA LEU A 43 3.40 -7.79 -2.92
C LEU A 43 3.04 -6.98 -4.15
N TYR A 44 4.00 -6.65 -5.01
CA TYR A 44 3.73 -5.94 -6.25
C TYR A 44 3.09 -6.85 -7.30
N ASP A 45 2.04 -6.37 -7.98
CA ASP A 45 1.31 -7.14 -8.97
C ASP A 45 2.17 -7.47 -10.20
N VAL A 46 3.02 -6.51 -10.63
CA VAL A 46 3.80 -6.61 -11.88
C VAL A 46 5.11 -7.40 -11.72
N TYR A 47 5.71 -7.41 -10.52
CA TYR A 47 6.99 -8.06 -10.26
C TYR A 47 6.85 -9.37 -9.46
N ASN A 48 5.68 -9.62 -8.85
CA ASN A 48 5.45 -10.72 -7.91
C ASN A 48 6.52 -10.79 -6.81
N GLU A 49 6.97 -9.62 -6.36
CA GLU A 49 8.03 -9.43 -5.37
C GLU A 49 7.47 -8.82 -4.08
N LEU A 50 7.98 -9.27 -2.93
CA LEU A 50 7.68 -8.71 -1.62
C LEU A 50 8.67 -7.61 -1.25
N ALA A 51 8.17 -6.46 -0.82
CA ALA A 51 9.01 -5.36 -0.34
C ALA A 51 8.48 -4.74 0.95
N SER A 52 9.41 -4.27 1.79
CA SER A 52 9.10 -3.48 2.98
C SER A 52 8.99 -2.00 2.62
N VAL A 53 7.83 -1.39 2.88
CA VAL A 53 7.55 0.03 2.60
C VAL A 53 6.96 0.73 3.83
N ASN A 54 7.06 2.06 3.92
CA ASN A 54 6.41 2.79 5.00
C ASN A 54 4.90 2.84 4.78
N ILE A 55 4.12 2.69 5.84
CA ILE A 55 2.65 2.77 5.79
C ILE A 55 2.19 4.16 5.31
N SER A 56 2.95 5.21 5.65
CA SER A 56 2.71 6.59 5.22
C SER A 56 2.82 6.78 3.71
N ASP A 57 3.57 5.89 3.04
CA ASP A 57 3.86 5.98 1.62
C ASP A 57 2.89 5.11 0.82
N LEU A 58 1.79 4.63 1.41
CA LEU A 58 0.75 3.92 0.68
C LEU A 58 -0.33 4.89 0.23
N THR A 59 -0.82 4.73 -1.00
CA THR A 59 -2.03 5.40 -1.47
C THR A 59 -3.07 4.41 -1.97
N LYS A 60 -4.34 4.82 -1.97
CA LYS A 60 -5.45 3.97 -2.41
C LYS A 60 -5.30 3.62 -3.88
N TYR A 61 -5.39 2.33 -4.19
CA TYR A 61 -5.56 1.89 -5.55
C TYR A 61 -6.99 2.20 -6.01
N ILE A 62 -7.15 3.27 -6.79
CA ILE A 62 -8.43 3.62 -7.41
C ILE A 62 -8.42 3.07 -8.83
N ASN A 63 -9.22 2.02 -9.08
CA ASN A 63 -9.48 1.59 -10.44
C ASN A 63 -10.50 2.56 -11.05
N PHE A 64 -10.06 3.35 -12.03
CA PHE A 64 -10.93 4.28 -12.77
C PHE A 64 -11.78 3.60 -13.86
N TYR A 65 -11.77 2.26 -13.92
CA TYR A 65 -12.60 1.47 -14.82
C TYR A 65 -13.67 0.75 -13.99
N SER A 66 -14.78 1.45 -13.74
CA SER A 66 -16.03 0.91 -13.21
C SER A 66 -17.19 1.53 -13.97
#